data_AF-A0A7J7LX94-F1
#
_entry.id   AF-A0A7J7LX94-F1
#
_cell.length_a   1.000
_cell.length_b   1.000
_cell.length_c   1.000
_cell.angle_alpha   90.00
_cell.angle_beta   90.00
_cell.angle_gamma   90.00
#
_symmetry.space_group_name_H-M   'P 1'
#
loop_
_entity.id
_entity.type
_entity.pdbx_description
1 polymer ?
#
loop_
_entity_poly.entity_id
_entity_poly.type
_entity_poly.pdbx_seq_one_letter_code
_entity_poly.pdbx_strand_id
1 'polypeptide(L)'
;MFPNVEPNNYSYPSVLKAIGGLGCVQNGMKIHTHVLKYGFGFDVVVASCLAGMYAKCGLFDLSMRAFDEMTKRDVPSWNTVMSCYYQSGKYEGALGLLKRRRVWGFNLIR
;
A
#
# COMPACT_ATOMS: atom_id res chain seq x y z
N MET A 1 -4.84 -6.15 31.36
CA MET A 1 -4.38 -4.87 30.80
C MET A 1 -3.15 -5.19 29.94
N PHE A 2 -3.31 -5.27 28.62
CA PHE A 2 -2.17 -5.59 27.77
C PHE A 2 -1.19 -4.41 27.81
N PRO A 3 0.12 -4.65 28.03
CA PRO A 3 1.11 -3.57 28.04
C PRO A 3 1.03 -2.79 26.73
N ASN A 4 1.42 -1.52 26.79
CA ASN A 4 1.41 -0.59 25.66
C ASN A 4 2.44 -1.07 24.62
N VAL A 5 2.05 -2.04 23.78
CA VAL A 5 2.89 -2.59 22.72
C VAL A 5 2.98 -1.53 21.64
N GLU A 6 4.15 -0.91 21.53
CA GLU A 6 4.40 0.04 20.45
C GLU A 6 4.24 -0.67 19.10
N PRO A 7 3.40 -0.14 18.19
CA PRO A 7 3.22 -0.74 16.88
C PRO A 7 4.55 -0.70 16.11
N ASN A 8 5.04 -1.86 15.71
CA ASN A 8 6.23 -2.00 14.88
C ASN A 8 5.87 -2.20 13.40
N ASN A 9 6.87 -2.17 12.54
CA ASN A 9 6.77 -2.39 11.09
C ASN A 9 6.15 -3.75 10.69
N TYR A 10 6.04 -4.73 11.59
CA TYR A 10 5.36 -6.01 11.33
C TYR A 10 3.86 -5.98 11.69
N SER A 11 3.46 -5.10 12.60
CA SER A 11 2.08 -4.97 13.06
C SER A 11 1.21 -4.23 12.05
N TYR A 12 1.73 -3.15 11.47
CA TYR A 12 0.99 -2.34 10.48
C TYR A 12 0.55 -3.12 9.23
N PRO A 13 1.40 -3.92 8.56
CA PRO A 13 0.99 -4.69 7.39
C PRO A 13 -0.20 -5.61 7.66
N SER A 14 -0.21 -6.27 8.82
CA SER A 14 -1.29 -7.18 9.23
C SER A 14 -2.59 -6.43 9.46
N VAL A 15 -2.54 -5.32 10.20
CA VAL A 15 -3.69 -4.46 10.48
C VAL A 15 -4.25 -3.84 9.20
N LEU A 16 -3.40 -3.32 8.32
CA LEU A 16 -3.80 -2.72 7.05
C LEU A 16 -4.47 -3.72 6.11
N LYS A 17 -3.95 -4.95 6.03
CA LYS A 17 -4.57 -6.03 5.25
C LYS A 17 -5.96 -6.38 5.77
N ALA A 18 -6.13 -6.48 7.10
CA ALA A 18 -7.42 -6.75 7.72
C ALA A 18 -8.43 -5.61 7.46
N ILE A 19 -8.03 -4.36 7.65
CA ILE A 19 -8.86 -3.18 7.36
C ILE A 19 -9.28 -3.15 5.89
N GLY A 20 -8.36 -3.41 4.97
CA GLY A 20 -8.65 -3.44 3.54
C GLY A 20 -9.66 -4.54 3.19
N GLY A 21 -9.55 -5.73 3.80
CA GLY A 21 -10.52 -6.81 3.62
C GLY A 21 -11.92 -6.49 4.16
N LEU A 22 -12.01 -5.69 5.23
CA LEU A 22 -13.27 -5.24 5.82
C LEU A 22 -13.86 -3.98 5.14
N GLY A 23 -13.10 -3.32 4.27
CA GLY A 23 -13.51 -2.05 3.65
C GLY A 23 -13.61 -0.86 4.63
N CYS A 24 -13.05 -0.97 5.84
CA CYS A 24 -13.21 0.05 6.90
C CYS A 24 -12.30 1.27 6.71
N VAL A 25 -12.64 2.16 5.77
CA VAL A 25 -11.86 3.36 5.42
C VAL A 25 -11.47 4.21 6.64
N GLN A 26 -12.42 4.47 7.55
CA GLN A 26 -12.17 5.33 8.72
C GLN A 26 -11.04 4.79 9.60
N ASN A 27 -10.99 3.47 9.80
CA ASN A 27 -9.91 2.82 10.54
C ASN A 27 -8.60 2.88 9.75
N GLY A 28 -8.67 2.70 8.43
CA GLY A 28 -7.52 2.84 7.54
C GLY A 28 -6.85 4.21 7.64
N MET A 29 -7.64 5.28 7.67
CA MET A 29 -7.14 6.65 7.83
C MET A 29 -6.49 6.88 9.20
N LYS A 30 -7.09 6.36 10.29
CA LYS A 30 -6.48 6.44 11.64
C LYS A 30 -5.13 5.74 11.67
N ILE A 31 -5.04 4.55 11.08
CA ILE A 31 -3.79 3.79 10.98
C ILE A 31 -2.78 4.51 10.08
N HIS A 32 -3.20 5.13 8.97
CA HIS A 32 -2.31 5.95 8.14
C HIS A 32 -1.67 7.08 8.98
N THR A 33 -2.47 7.83 9.74
CA THR A 33 -1.93 8.88 10.62
C THR A 33 -0.92 8.33 11.63
N HIS A 34 -1.17 7.14 12.19
CA HIS A 34 -0.21 6.46 13.05
C HIS A 34 1.08 6.08 12.31
N VAL A 35 0.98 5.48 11.12
CA VAL A 35 2.14 5.14 10.27
C VAL A 35 3.04 6.36 10.03
N LEU A 36 2.44 7.52 9.73
CA LEU A 36 3.20 8.76 9.54
C LEU A 36 3.81 9.27 10.85
N LYS A 37 3.03 9.31 11.93
CA LYS A 37 3.45 9.81 13.25
C LYS A 37 4.68 9.07 13.78
N TYR A 38 4.76 7.76 13.53
CA TYR A 38 5.86 6.91 14.00
C TYR A 38 6.95 6.67 12.94
N GLY A 39 6.90 7.36 11.80
CA GLY A 39 7.97 7.32 10.78
C GLY A 39 7.97 6.06 9.90
N PHE A 40 6.95 5.22 9.96
CA PHE A 40 6.84 4.00 9.14
C PHE A 40 6.34 4.26 7.71
N GLY A 41 6.00 5.51 7.36
CA GLY A 41 5.57 5.87 6.01
C GLY A 41 6.63 5.60 4.92
N PHE A 42 7.91 5.52 5.29
CA PHE A 42 9.01 5.23 4.37
C PHE A 42 9.36 3.74 4.26
N ASP A 43 8.77 2.89 5.11
CA ASP A 43 8.97 1.45 5.02
C ASP A 43 8.19 0.90 3.82
N VAL A 44 8.89 0.26 2.87
CA VAL A 44 8.32 -0.21 1.61
C VAL A 44 7.18 -1.22 1.82
N VAL A 45 7.25 -2.04 2.87
CA VAL A 45 6.25 -3.05 3.19
C VAL A 45 5.02 -2.38 3.79
N VAL A 46 5.21 -1.45 4.72
CA VAL A 46 4.09 -0.70 5.33
C VAL A 46 3.38 0.17 4.30
N ALA A 47 4.13 0.94 3.51
CA ALA A 47 3.56 1.84 2.50
C ALA A 47 2.83 1.08 1.38
N SER A 48 3.37 -0.06 0.93
CA SER A 48 2.67 -0.89 -0.06
C SER A 48 1.38 -1.52 0.49
N CYS A 49 1.37 -1.94 1.76
CA CYS A 49 0.15 -2.41 2.43
C CYS A 49 -0.88 -1.28 2.61
N LEU A 50 -0.43 -0.06 2.86
CA LEU A 50 -1.28 1.12 2.97
C LEU A 50 -1.95 1.45 1.63
N ALA A 51 -1.18 1.47 0.54
CA ALA A 51 -1.71 1.63 -0.81
C ALA A 51 -2.69 0.51 -1.19
N GLY A 52 -2.37 -0.74 -0.86
CA GLY A 52 -3.26 -1.89 -1.07
C GLY A 52 -4.56 -1.80 -0.26
N MET A 53 -4.49 -1.32 0.99
CA MET A 53 -5.67 -1.09 1.83
C MET A 53 -6.63 -0.08 1.18
N TYR A 54 -6.11 1.06 0.71
CA TYR A 54 -6.92 2.04 -0.01
C TYR A 54 -7.57 1.48 -1.28
N ALA A 55 -6.83 0.69 -2.07
CA ALA A 55 -7.37 0.06 -3.28
C ALA A 55 -8.52 -0.91 -2.93
N LYS A 56 -8.35 -1.75 -1.91
CA LYS A 56 -9.40 -2.66 -1.44
C LYS A 56 -10.63 -1.95 -0.89
N CYS A 57 -10.46 -0.77 -0.32
CA CYS A 57 -11.55 0.12 0.07
C CYS A 57 -12.19 0.89 -1.10
N GLY A 58 -11.76 0.67 -2.34
CA GLY A 58 -12.26 1.38 -3.51
C GLY A 58 -11.73 2.81 -3.69
N LEU A 59 -10.79 3.25 -2.86
CA LEU A 59 -10.19 4.57 -2.87
C LEU A 59 -8.92 4.58 -3.74
N PHE A 60 -9.08 4.33 -5.04
CA PHE A 60 -7.96 4.15 -5.97
C PHE A 60 -7.07 5.39 -6.10
N ASP A 61 -7.63 6.60 -6.03
CA ASP A 61 -6.84 7.83 -6.07
C ASP A 61 -5.89 7.93 -4.86
N LEU A 62 -6.38 7.59 -3.66
CA LEU A 62 -5.55 7.57 -2.45
C LEU A 62 -4.53 6.42 -2.48
N SER A 63 -4.93 5.26 -3.02
CA SER A 63 -4.02 4.14 -3.25
C SER A 63 -2.85 4.55 -4.14
N MET A 64 -3.14 5.25 -5.23
CA MET A 64 -2.13 5.70 -6.18
C MET A 64 -1.23 6.78 -5.59
N ARG A 65 -1.80 7.76 -4.86
CA ARG A 65 -1.01 8.77 -4.15
C ARG A 65 -0.06 8.15 -3.13
N ALA A 66 -0.56 7.26 -2.27
CA ALA A 66 0.27 6.56 -1.30
C ALA A 66 1.38 5.75 -1.99
N PHE A 67 1.10 5.13 -3.14
CA PHE A 67 2.10 4.43 -3.93
C PHE A 67 3.11 5.37 -4.61
N ASP A 68 2.68 6.54 -5.09
CA ASP A 68 3.52 7.55 -5.75
C ASP A 68 4.42 8.31 -4.75
N GLU A 69 4.02 8.40 -3.49
CA GLU A 69 4.82 8.97 -2.40
C GLU A 69 5.93 8.02 -1.89
N MET A 70 5.88 6.73 -2.25
CA MET A 70 6.92 5.76 -1.88
C MET A 70 8.27 6.14 -2.51
N THR A 71 9.29 6.40 -1.69
CA THR A 71 10.65 6.73 -2.15
C THR A 71 11.35 5.51 -2.77
N LYS A 72 11.03 4.30 -2.31
CA LYS A 72 11.54 3.03 -2.83
C LYS A 72 10.38 2.11 -3.18
N ARG A 73 10.48 1.44 -4.32
CA ARG A 73 9.51 0.44 -4.78
C ARG A 73 10.24 -0.79 -5.28
N ASP A 74 9.99 -1.92 -4.67
CA ASP A 74 10.52 -3.22 -5.07
C ASP A 74 9.46 -4.06 -5.81
N VAL A 75 9.86 -5.21 -6.34
CA VAL A 75 8.95 -6.11 -7.05
C VAL A 75 7.71 -6.50 -6.19
N PRO A 76 7.85 -6.86 -4.90
CA PRO A 76 6.71 -7.09 -4.01
C PRO A 76 5.72 -5.94 -3.89
N SER A 77 6.18 -4.69 -3.77
CA SER A 77 5.30 -3.53 -3.64
C SER A 77 4.43 -3.31 -4.87
N TRP A 78 5.02 -3.41 -6.07
CA TRP A 78 4.29 -3.34 -7.33
C TRP A 78 3.25 -4.46 -7.45
N ASN A 79 3.65 -5.70 -7.14
CA ASN A 79 2.77 -6.86 -7.21
C ASN A 79 1.58 -6.71 -6.26
N THR A 80 1.81 -6.16 -5.06
CA THR A 80 0.76 -5.95 -4.05
C THR A 80 -0.31 -5.00 -4.57
N VAL A 81 0.08 -3.82 -5.08
CA VAL A 81 -0.89 -2.82 -5.57
C VAL A 81 -1.58 -3.31 -6.85
N MET A 82 -0.83 -3.88 -7.81
CA MET A 82 -1.42 -4.47 -9.03
C MET A 82 -2.46 -5.54 -8.71
N SER A 83 -2.17 -6.43 -7.75
CA SER A 83 -3.10 -7.49 -7.35
C SER A 83 -4.37 -6.93 -6.71
N CYS A 84 -4.25 -5.86 -5.92
CA CYS A 84 -5.43 -5.20 -5.34
C CYS A 84 -6.32 -4.59 -6.43
N TYR A 85 -5.73 -3.90 -7.42
CA TYR A 85 -6.49 -3.35 -8.55
C TYR A 85 -7.18 -4.46 -9.37
N TYR A 86 -6.48 -5.56 -9.64
CA TYR A 86 -7.04 -6.71 -10.36
C TYR A 86 -8.21 -7.36 -9.58
N GLN A 87 -8.02 -7.61 -8.28
CA GLN A 87 -9.05 -8.21 -7.42
C GLN A 87 -10.27 -7.32 -7.25
N SER A 88 -10.10 -6.00 -7.32
CA SER A 88 -11.20 -5.02 -7.30
C SER A 88 -11.81 -4.74 -8.69
N GLY A 89 -11.47 -5.52 -9.72
CA GLY A 89 -12.03 -5.39 -11.08
C GLY A 89 -11.53 -4.17 -11.87
N LYS A 90 -10.50 -3.47 -11.39
CA LYS A 90 -9.90 -2.30 -12.06
C LYS A 90 -8.74 -2.73 -12.98
N TYR A 91 -9.06 -3.54 -13.98
CA TYR A 91 -8.08 -4.14 -14.89
C TYR A 91 -7.22 -3.11 -15.63
N GLU A 92 -7.82 -2.03 -16.13
CA GLU A 92 -7.09 -0.95 -16.81
C GLU A 92 -6.05 -0.29 -15.90
N GLY A 93 -6.39 -0.07 -14.63
CA GLY A 93 -5.44 0.46 -13.64
C GLY A 93 -4.30 -0.52 -13.35
N ALA A 94 -4.61 -1.82 -13.25
CA ALA A 94 -3.59 -2.87 -13.09
C ALA A 94 -2.65 -2.97 -14.30
N LEU A 95 -3.18 -2.89 -15.53
CA LEU A 95 -2.39 -2.86 -16.76
C LEU A 95 -1.54 -1.58 -16.84
N GLY A 96 -2.08 -0.43 -16.43
CA GLY A 96 -1.33 0.82 -16.33
C GLY A 96 -0.15 0.74 -15.36
N LEU A 97 -0.35 0.11 -14.19
CA LEU A 97 0.74 -0.17 -13.24
C LEU A 97 1.79 -1.11 -13.84
N LEU A 98 1.37 -2.17 -14.54
CA LEU A 98 2.29 -3.11 -15.19
C LEU A 98 3.16 -2.41 -16.25
N LYS A 99 2.55 -1.55 -17.08
CA LYS A 99 3.26 -0.75 -18.08
C LYS A 99 4.28 0.20 -17.42
N ARG A 100 3.86 0.92 -16.36
CA ARG A 100 4.75 1.80 -15.58
C ARG A 100 5.95 1.07 -15.00
N ARG A 101 5.74 -0.12 -14.42
CA ARG A 101 6.82 -0.96 -13.90
C ARG A 101 7.81 -1.39 -14.98
N ARG A 102 7.34 -1.76 -16.18
CA ARG A 102 8.23 -2.15 -17.29
C ARG A 102 9.15 -1.00 -17.69
N VAL A 103 8.63 0.22 -17.79
CA VAL A 103 9.45 1.41 -18.09
C VAL A 103 10.54 1.61 -17.03
N TRP A 104 10.21 1.46 -15.75
CA TRP A 104 11.19 1.50 -14.66
C TRP A 104 12.23 0.36 -14.74
N GLY A 105 11.78 -0.86 -15.07
CA GLY A 105 12.66 -2.02 -15.24
C GLY A 105 13.63 -1.88 -16.42
N PHE A 106 13.23 -1.20 -17.50
CA PHE A 106 14.11 -0.90 -18.64
C PHE A 106 15.16 0.18 -18.31
N ASN A 107 14.85 1.14 -17.44
CA ASN A 107 15.78 2.21 -17.04
C ASN A 107 16.87 1.76 -16.04
N LEU A 108 16.78 0.55 -15.49
CA LEU A 108 17.78 0.01 -14.55
C LEU A 108 18.86 -0.86 -15.22
N ILE A 109 18.80 -1.02 -16.55
CA ILE A 109 19.73 -1.85 -17.34
C ILE A 109 20.52 -1.02 -18.37
N ARG A 110 20.61 0.30 -18.17
CA ARG A 110 21.33 1.20 -19.06
C ARG A 110 22.24 2.14 -18.29
#